data_AF-A0A7K9BLA8-F1
#
_entry.id   AF-A0A7K9BLA8-F1
#
_cell.length_a   1.000
_cell.length_b   1.000
_cell.length_c   1.000
_cell.angle_alpha   90.00
_cell.angle_beta   90.00
_cell.angle_gamma   90.00
#
_symmetry.space_group_name_H-M   'P 1'
#
loop_
_entity.id
_entity.type
_entity.pdbx_description
1 polymer ?
#
loop_
_entity_poly.entity_id
_entity_poly.type
_entity_poly.pdbx_seq_one_letter_code
_entity_poly.pdbx_strand_id
1 'polypeptide(L)'
;ERSASDDPSRAIQTLQMELQQIMKGNFSAFMQKEIFEQPESVVNTMRGRVNFASSTVLLGGLKDHLKEIRRCRRLIIIGCGTSFHAAVAVCSALVNI
;
A
#
# COMPACT_ATOMS: atom_id res chain seq x y z
N GLU A 1 28.44 -19.88 25.09
CA GLU A 1 28.79 -18.45 25.20
C GLU A 1 27.70 -17.61 24.56
N ARG A 2 27.00 -16.76 25.32
CA ARG A 2 26.07 -15.77 24.76
C ARG A 2 26.86 -14.48 24.57
N SER A 3 27.21 -14.16 23.33
CA SER A 3 27.82 -12.88 22.98
C SER A 3 26.78 -11.77 23.12
N ALA A 4 27.01 -10.88 24.08
CA ALA A 4 26.28 -9.63 24.24
C ALA A 4 26.80 -8.62 23.21
N SER A 5 26.01 -8.33 22.16
CA SER A 5 26.13 -7.09 21.35
C SER A 5 24.98 -6.96 20.33
N ASP A 6 23.73 -6.97 20.78
CA ASP A 6 22.64 -6.41 19.98
C ASP A 6 21.80 -5.54 20.90
N ASP A 7 22.39 -4.39 21.28
CA ASP A 7 21.65 -3.34 21.96
C ASP A 7 20.74 -2.70 20.90
N PRO A 8 19.40 -2.78 21.02
CA PRO A 8 18.49 -2.36 19.96
C PRO A 8 18.53 -0.83 19.80
N SER A 9 19.47 -0.35 18.97
CA SER A 9 19.57 1.05 18.59
C SER A 9 18.39 1.47 17.71
N ARG A 10 17.86 2.68 17.93
CA ARG A 10 16.76 3.24 17.15
C ARG A 10 17.34 3.90 15.90
N ALA A 11 16.96 3.41 14.72
CA ALA A 11 17.31 4.05 13.46
C ALA A 11 16.60 5.41 13.33
N ILE A 12 17.35 6.47 13.00
CA ILE A 12 16.77 7.76 12.59
C ILE A 12 16.18 7.58 11.19
N GLN A 13 14.90 7.89 11.01
CA GLN A 13 14.18 7.71 9.75
C GLN A 13 13.74 9.05 9.18
N THR A 14 13.89 9.21 7.87
CA THR A 14 13.35 10.35 7.12
C THR A 14 11.96 10.02 6.59
N LEU A 15 10.98 10.86 6.89
CA LEU A 15 9.61 10.69 6.42
C LEU A 15 9.48 11.13 4.95
N GLN A 16 8.79 10.31 4.14
CA GLN A 16 8.42 10.66 2.76
C GLN A 16 7.09 11.41 2.69
N MET A 17 6.86 12.33 3.63
CA MET A 17 5.63 13.12 3.71
C MET A 17 5.98 14.59 3.48
N GLU A 18 5.24 15.24 2.60
CA GLU A 18 5.42 16.66 2.28
C GLU A 18 4.34 17.51 2.95
N LEU A 19 4.66 18.77 3.27
CA LEU A 19 3.74 19.67 3.97
C LEU A 19 2.44 19.88 3.17
N GLN A 20 2.50 19.94 1.84
CA GLN A 20 1.30 20.11 1.01
C GLN A 20 0.30 18.96 1.15
N GLN A 21 0.75 17.75 1.51
CA GLN A 21 -0.14 16.58 1.64
C GLN A 21 -1.12 16.74 2.81
N ILE A 22 -0.74 17.50 3.85
CA ILE A 22 -1.58 17.75 5.04
C ILE A 22 -2.26 19.14 5.03
N MET A 23 -2.03 19.96 4.00
CA MET A 23 -2.66 21.27 3.86
C MET A 23 -3.93 21.18 3.00
N LYS A 24 -4.90 22.08 3.21
CA LYS A 24 -6.10 22.16 2.35
C LYS A 24 -5.82 22.73 0.95
N GLY A 25 -4.74 23.51 0.80
CA GLY A 25 -4.45 24.24 -0.44
C GLY A 25 -5.62 25.16 -0.83
N ASN A 26 -6.07 25.04 -2.08
CA ASN A 26 -7.16 25.85 -2.64
C ASN A 26 -8.58 25.28 -2.39
N PHE A 27 -8.71 24.21 -1.59
CA PHE A 27 -10.00 23.57 -1.31
C PHE A 27 -10.64 24.06 -0.01
N SER A 28 -11.98 24.08 0.01
CA SER A 28 -12.76 24.51 1.18
C SER A 28 -12.74 23.48 2.33
N ALA A 29 -12.66 22.19 2.00
CA ALA A 29 -12.65 21.07 2.94
C ALA A 29 -11.64 19.99 2.52
N PHE A 30 -11.08 19.26 3.50
CA PHE A 30 -10.15 18.15 3.24
C PHE A 30 -10.80 17.04 2.42
N MET A 31 -12.05 16.69 2.71
CA MET A 31 -12.78 15.69 1.93
C MET A 31 -12.88 16.07 0.45
N GLN A 32 -13.10 17.35 0.14
CA GLN A 32 -13.11 17.84 -1.24
C GLN A 32 -11.72 17.70 -1.88
N LYS A 33 -10.65 18.11 -1.18
CA LYS A 33 -9.27 17.91 -1.64
C LYS A 33 -8.99 16.43 -1.94
N GLU A 34 -9.26 15.54 -0.99
CA GLU A 34 -8.99 14.10 -1.12
C GLU A 34 -9.78 13.45 -2.27
N ILE A 35 -11.03 13.87 -2.51
CA ILE A 35 -11.81 13.40 -3.67
C ILE A 35 -11.16 13.85 -4.99
N PHE A 36 -10.73 15.11 -5.08
CA PHE A 36 -10.10 15.65 -6.30
C PHE A 36 -8.67 15.13 -6.52
N GLU A 37 -7.96 14.71 -5.46
CA GLU A 37 -6.62 14.13 -5.51
C GLU A 37 -6.61 12.62 -5.85
N GLN A 38 -7.77 11.97 -5.99
CA GLN A 38 -7.84 10.55 -6.32
C GLN A 38 -7.09 10.16 -7.62
N PRO A 39 -7.15 10.92 -8.73
CA PRO A 39 -6.43 10.57 -9.95
C PRO A 39 -4.91 10.47 -9.72
N GLU A 40 -4.35 11.43 -8.99
CA GLU A 40 -2.93 11.41 -8.64
C GLU A 40 -2.60 10.29 -7.66
N SER A 41 -3.47 10.09 -6.65
CA SER A 41 -3.31 9.04 -5.63
C SER A 41 -3.29 7.63 -6.25
N VAL A 42 -4.10 7.39 -7.27
CA VAL A 42 -4.12 6.13 -8.03
C VAL A 42 -2.83 5.95 -8.83
N VAL A 43 -2.33 7.00 -9.50
CA VAL A 43 -1.04 6.97 -10.21
C VAL A 43 0.12 6.70 -9.24
N ASN A 44 0.13 7.38 -8.09
CA ASN A 44 1.13 7.19 -7.03
C ASN A 44 1.10 5.76 -6.46
N THR A 45 -0.09 5.17 -6.34
CA THR A 45 -0.26 3.76 -5.92
C THR A 45 0.38 2.80 -6.92
N MET A 46 0.26 3.05 -8.22
CA MET A 46 0.85 2.21 -9.27
C MET A 46 2.34 2.47 -9.53
N ARG A 47 2.87 3.64 -9.13
CA ARG A 47 4.24 4.08 -9.40
C ARG A 47 5.26 3.04 -8.91
N GLY A 48 6.15 2.62 -9.82
CA GLY A 48 7.19 1.62 -9.55
C GLY A 48 6.68 0.18 -9.36
N ARG A 49 5.36 -0.05 -9.44
CA ARG A 49 4.73 -1.36 -9.26
C ARG A 49 4.15 -1.92 -10.55
N VAL A 50 3.66 -1.07 -11.45
CA VAL A 50 3.08 -1.45 -12.74
C VAL A 50 3.97 -0.92 -13.86
N ASN A 51 4.43 -1.81 -14.75
CA ASN A 51 5.09 -1.44 -15.99
C ASN A 51 4.10 -1.60 -17.15
N PHE A 52 3.60 -0.48 -17.66
CA PHE A 52 2.64 -0.47 -18.77
C PHE A 52 3.24 -0.90 -20.11
N ALA A 53 4.53 -0.70 -20.34
CA ALA A 53 5.20 -1.07 -21.59
C ALA A 53 5.37 -2.59 -21.73
N SER A 54 5.65 -3.29 -20.61
CA SER A 54 5.77 -4.76 -20.58
C SER A 54 4.54 -5.47 -20.02
N SER A 55 3.51 -4.72 -19.61
CA SER A 55 2.31 -5.24 -18.92
C SER A 55 2.63 -6.12 -17.71
N THR A 56 3.66 -5.77 -16.93
CA THR A 56 4.07 -6.54 -15.74
C THR A 56 3.76 -5.80 -14.45
N VAL A 57 3.53 -6.56 -13.38
CA VAL A 57 3.30 -6.04 -12.02
C VAL A 57 4.30 -6.66 -11.06
N LEU A 58 5.00 -5.81 -10.29
CA LEU A 58 5.94 -6.22 -9.25
C LEU A 58 5.68 -5.45 -7.95
N LEU A 59 5.30 -6.18 -6.91
CA LEU A 59 5.14 -5.64 -5.57
C LEU A 59 6.40 -5.94 -4.76
N GLY A 60 7.33 -4.99 -4.69
CA GLY A 60 8.66 -5.17 -4.08
C GLY A 60 8.61 -5.76 -2.68
N GLY A 61 7.69 -5.28 -1.82
CA GLY A 61 7.52 -5.78 -0.45
C GLY A 61 6.99 -7.22 -0.33
N LEU A 62 6.51 -7.83 -1.42
CA LEU A 62 6.02 -9.21 -1.43
C LEU A 62 6.96 -10.16 -2.16
N LYS A 63 8.02 -9.66 -2.83
CA LYS A 63 8.86 -10.42 -3.76
C LYS A 63 9.35 -11.74 -3.17
N ASP A 64 9.83 -11.71 -1.93
CA ASP A 64 10.43 -12.88 -1.27
C ASP A 64 9.38 -13.88 -0.77
N HIS A 65 8.13 -13.44 -0.60
CA HIS A 65 7.01 -14.25 -0.09
C HIS A 65 6.04 -14.73 -1.19
N LEU A 66 6.17 -14.25 -2.43
CA LEU A 66 5.25 -14.59 -3.53
C LEU A 66 5.10 -16.11 -3.76
N LYS A 67 6.19 -16.87 -3.58
CA LYS A 67 6.17 -18.33 -3.74
C LYS A 67 5.32 -19.01 -2.67
N GLU A 68 5.33 -18.50 -1.45
CA GLU A 68 4.56 -19.02 -0.33
C GLU A 68 3.09 -18.62 -0.44
N ILE A 69 2.82 -17.34 -0.73
CA ILE A 69 1.46 -16.80 -0.94
C ILE A 69 0.71 -17.60 -2.02
N ARG A 70 1.38 -17.94 -3.13
CA ARG A 70 0.78 -18.74 -4.22
C ARG A 70 0.43 -20.18 -3.84
N ARG A 71 1.00 -20.72 -2.75
CA ARG A 71 0.69 -22.07 -2.26
C ARG A 71 -0.44 -22.08 -1.23
N CYS A 72 -0.84 -20.92 -0.72
CA CYS A 72 -1.95 -20.79 0.21
C CYS A 72 -3.26 -21.19 -0.46
N ARG A 73 -4.11 -21.89 0.28
CA ARG A 73 -5.42 -22.38 -0.20
C ARG A 73 -6.59 -21.46 0.13
N ARG A 74 -6.33 -20.39 0.90
CA ARG A 74 -7.35 -19.48 1.40
C ARG A 74 -6.74 -18.11 1.65
N LEU A 75 -7.44 -17.07 1.20
CA LEU A 75 -7.20 -15.68 1.57
C LEU A 75 -8.22 -15.27 2.63
N ILE A 76 -7.77 -14.58 3.68
CA ILE A 76 -8.63 -13.99 4.71
C ILE A 76 -8.36 -12.49 4.68
N ILE A 77 -9.39 -11.69 4.39
CA ILE A 77 -9.28 -10.23 4.33
C ILE A 77 -10.02 -9.65 5.53
N ILE A 78 -9.33 -8.83 6.32
CA ILE A 78 -9.83 -8.27 7.58
C ILE A 78 -9.74 -6.75 7.51
N GLY A 79 -10.85 -6.06 7.81
CA GLY A 79 -10.94 -4.60 7.84
C GLY A 79 -12.28 -4.15 8.42
N CYS A 80 -12.40 -2.87 8.76
CA CYS A 80 -13.63 -2.27 9.30
C CYS A 80 -14.08 -1.07 8.44
N GLY A 81 -15.37 -0.71 8.53
CA GLY A 81 -15.91 0.46 7.82
C GLY A 81 -15.61 0.46 6.32
N THR A 82 -15.14 1.58 5.78
CA THR A 82 -14.78 1.72 4.36
C THR A 82 -13.70 0.73 3.90
N SER A 83 -12.78 0.33 4.79
CA SER A 83 -11.75 -0.68 4.47
C SER A 83 -12.35 -2.07 4.24
N PHE A 84 -13.43 -2.42 4.95
CA PHE A 84 -14.19 -3.63 4.66
C PHE A 84 -14.87 -3.56 3.28
N HIS A 85 -15.41 -2.39 2.91
CA HIS A 85 -16.04 -2.21 1.60
C HIS A 85 -15.03 -2.35 0.45
N ALA A 86 -13.78 -1.88 0.62
CA ALA A 86 -12.72 -2.12 -0.35
C ALA A 86 -12.41 -3.62 -0.53
N ALA A 87 -12.41 -4.39 0.56
CA ALA A 87 -12.24 -5.85 0.50
C ALA A 87 -13.38 -6.52 -0.27
N VAL A 88 -14.63 -6.11 -0.02
CA VAL A 88 -15.81 -6.61 -0.74
C VAL A 88 -15.71 -6.29 -2.24
N ALA A 89 -15.32 -5.07 -2.61
CA ALA A 89 -15.20 -4.64 -4.00
C ALA A 89 -14.17 -5.46 -4.81
N VAL A 90 -13.10 -5.91 -4.17
CA VAL A 90 -12.00 -6.67 -4.82
C VAL A 90 -12.18 -8.20 -4.68
N CYS A 91 -13.08 -8.65 -3.82
CA CYS A 91 -13.28 -10.07 -3.52
C CYS A 91 -13.51 -10.92 -4.78
N SER A 92 -14.35 -10.46 -5.71
CA SER A 92 -14.63 -11.18 -6.97
C SER A 92 -13.41 -11.32 -7.87
N ALA A 93 -12.53 -10.33 -7.92
CA ALA A 93 -11.30 -10.38 -8.71
C ALA A 93 -10.30 -11.39 -8.12
N LEU A 94 -10.21 -11.47 -6.79
CA LEU A 94 -9.28 -12.37 -6.10
C LEU A 94 -9.67 -13.85 -6.18
N VAL A 95 -10.96 -14.16 -6.32
CA VAL A 95 -11.44 -15.55 -6.46
C VAL A 95 -11.03 -16.15 -7.81
N ASN A 96 -10.76 -15.32 -8.81
CA ASN A 96 -10.39 -15.76 -10.16
C ASN A 96 -8.87 -15.84 -10.39
N ILE A 97 -8.06 -15.68 -9.34
CA ILE A 97 -6.59 -15.80 -9.36
C ILE A 97 -6.20 -17.20 -8.88
#